data_AF-A0A7K9ZF52-F1
#
_entry.id   AF-A0A7K9ZF52-F1
#
_cell.length_a   1.000
_cell.length_b   1.000
_cell.length_c   1.000
_cell.angle_alpha   90.00
_cell.angle_beta   90.00
_cell.angle_gamma   90.00
#
_symmetry.space_group_name_H-M   'P 1'
#
loop_
_entity.id
_entity.type
_entity.pdbx_description
1 polymer ?
#
loop_
_entity_poly.entity_id
_entity_poly.type
_entity_poly.pdbx_seq_one_letter_code
_entity_poly.pdbx_strand_id
1 'polypeptide(L)'
;CSLQAGLAVLLKAERLFHSSYHSQAVHIRPVCRGSHWFAQLPCGGFTDASCLAVSWELRQTLTVVFDFFSSGQGKKDWSLFKMFSRTLTDMCPLASQSKVYVDISPKNKEKELLEVSPPPTSVHEAVVQGERKTYAVYDLLSPSLFNTSRSLNVQLKWKRPQDSSEMPIPTLHAQRYVGGYGLQTGEICTLIYNTHPYRAFPVILLETVPWYLRLYVHTLTIITKGKENKPS
;
A
#
# COMPACT_ATOMS: atom_id res chain seq x y z
N CYS A 1 -14.59 9.71 14.94
CA CYS A 1 -13.62 8.77 14.36
C CYS A 1 -14.41 7.59 13.79
N SER A 2 -14.08 7.09 12.58
CA SER A 2 -14.94 6.29 11.66
C SER A 2 -15.35 7.15 10.45
N LEU A 3 -16.55 6.98 9.90
CA LEU A 3 -17.03 7.68 8.70
C LEU A 3 -17.20 9.20 8.86
N GLN A 4 -17.10 9.73 10.08
CA GLN A 4 -17.34 11.14 10.39
C GLN A 4 -16.07 11.98 10.51
N ALA A 5 -14.92 11.41 10.92
CA ALA A 5 -13.71 12.19 11.17
C ALA A 5 -12.42 11.35 11.08
N GLY A 6 -11.32 12.00 10.69
CA GLY A 6 -10.01 11.41 10.47
C GLY A 6 -9.85 10.73 9.12
N LEU A 7 -8.75 9.98 8.95
CA LEU A 7 -8.41 9.27 7.71
C LEU A 7 -9.47 8.25 7.28
N ALA A 8 -10.20 7.69 8.24
CA ALA A 8 -11.25 6.70 8.00
C ALA A 8 -12.41 7.22 7.12
N VAL A 9 -12.58 8.55 6.99
CA VAL A 9 -13.58 9.16 6.10
C VAL A 9 -13.30 8.82 4.62
N LEU A 10 -12.04 8.57 4.26
CA LEU A 10 -11.66 8.16 2.90
C LEU A 10 -12.08 6.72 2.56
N LEU A 11 -12.45 5.91 3.57
CA LEU A 11 -12.84 4.51 3.41
C LEU A 11 -14.30 4.36 2.93
N LYS A 12 -14.65 5.01 1.82
CA LYS A 12 -15.99 4.89 1.22
C LYS A 12 -16.03 3.70 0.25
N ALA A 13 -16.74 2.65 0.66
CA ALA A 13 -16.88 1.39 -0.08
C ALA A 13 -17.13 1.58 -1.59
N GLU A 14 -18.13 2.40 -1.95
CA GLU A 14 -18.49 2.68 -3.34
C GLU A 14 -17.29 3.05 -4.22
N ARG A 15 -16.41 3.96 -3.76
CA ARG A 15 -15.23 4.37 -4.54
C ARG A 15 -14.10 3.36 -4.49
N LEU A 16 -13.95 2.65 -3.38
CA LEU A 16 -12.94 1.60 -3.25
C LEU A 16 -13.21 0.43 -4.21
N PHE A 17 -14.47 0.05 -4.42
CA PHE A 17 -14.83 -1.02 -5.36
C PHE A 17 -14.71 -0.61 -6.83
N HIS A 18 -14.63 0.68 -7.14
CA HIS A 18 -14.33 1.19 -8.49
C HIS A 18 -12.84 1.36 -8.77
N SER A 19 -11.97 1.06 -7.80
CA SER A 19 -10.52 1.05 -8.01
C SER A 19 -10.09 -0.12 -8.91
N SER A 20 -8.95 0.03 -9.58
CA SER A 20 -8.35 -1.05 -10.38
C SER A 20 -7.90 -2.22 -9.52
N TYR A 21 -7.54 -1.96 -8.27
CA TYR A 21 -7.21 -2.97 -7.26
C TYR A 21 -7.45 -2.41 -5.87
N HIS A 22 -7.97 -3.24 -4.97
CA HIS A 22 -7.94 -2.96 -3.54
C HIS A 22 -7.65 -4.23 -2.75
N SER A 23 -7.00 -4.07 -1.60
CA SER A 23 -6.75 -5.15 -0.64
C SER A 23 -6.85 -4.60 0.77
N GLN A 24 -7.61 -5.29 1.61
CA GLN A 24 -7.80 -4.92 3.01
C GLN A 24 -7.35 -6.08 3.91
N ALA A 25 -6.51 -5.75 4.89
CA ALA A 25 -6.07 -6.67 5.92
C ALA A 25 -6.49 -6.15 7.30
N VAL A 26 -6.96 -7.05 8.15
CA VAL A 26 -7.27 -6.77 9.55
C VAL A 26 -6.45 -7.73 10.40
N HIS A 27 -5.62 -7.17 11.28
CA HIS A 27 -4.77 -7.91 12.18
C HIS A 27 -5.14 -7.56 13.62
N ILE A 28 -5.48 -8.58 14.41
CA ILE A 28 -5.84 -8.43 15.82
C ILE A 28 -4.80 -9.19 16.62
N ARG A 29 -4.16 -8.51 17.59
CA ARG A 29 -3.24 -9.17 18.52
C ARG A 29 -3.40 -8.64 19.94
N PRO A 30 -3.17 -9.48 20.97
CA PRO A 30 -3.04 -8.99 22.33
C PRO A 30 -1.73 -8.20 22.49
N VAL A 31 -1.79 -7.10 23.25
CA VAL A 31 -0.65 -6.25 23.61
C VAL A 31 -0.74 -5.88 25.09
N CYS A 32 0.40 -5.83 25.79
CA CYS A 32 0.42 -5.45 27.20
C CYS A 32 0.61 -3.95 27.37
N ARG A 33 -0.20 -3.37 28.26
CA ARG A 33 -0.23 -1.95 28.56
C ARG A 33 0.67 -1.69 29.77
N GLY A 34 1.83 -1.05 29.58
CA GLY A 34 2.73 -0.62 30.66
C GLY A 34 4.17 -1.14 30.64
N SER A 35 4.55 -2.01 29.70
CA SER A 35 5.95 -2.44 29.50
C SER A 35 6.62 -1.63 28.37
N HIS A 36 7.89 -1.26 28.54
CA HIS A 36 8.69 -0.61 27.49
C HIS A 36 8.65 -1.41 26.18
N TRP A 37 8.63 -0.71 25.04
CA TRP A 37 8.30 -1.24 23.71
C TRP A 37 9.16 -2.42 23.19
N PHE A 38 10.23 -2.79 23.92
CA PHE A 38 11.20 -3.81 23.51
C PHE A 38 10.90 -5.23 23.99
N ALA A 39 9.84 -5.49 24.76
CA ALA A 39 9.55 -6.82 25.32
C ALA A 39 8.67 -7.72 24.41
N GLN A 40 8.81 -7.65 23.08
CA GLN A 40 8.01 -8.46 22.15
C GLN A 40 8.83 -9.65 21.62
N LEU A 41 8.57 -10.86 22.11
CA LEU A 41 9.06 -12.11 21.50
C LEU A 41 8.30 -12.41 20.18
N PRO A 42 8.90 -13.16 19.23
CA PRO A 42 8.34 -13.39 17.89
C PRO A 42 7.09 -14.28 17.86
N CYS A 43 6.77 -14.96 18.96
CA CYS A 43 5.73 -15.98 19.02
C CYS A 43 4.81 -15.77 20.22
N GLY A 44 3.92 -14.77 20.17
CA GLY A 44 2.57 -14.75 20.78
C GLY A 44 2.33 -15.15 22.25
N GLY A 45 3.36 -15.40 23.05
CA GLY A 45 3.25 -15.79 24.46
C GLY A 45 3.88 -14.73 25.35
N PHE A 46 3.13 -14.28 26.36
CA PHE A 46 3.69 -13.57 27.49
C PHE A 46 4.22 -14.60 28.48
N THR A 47 5.54 -14.71 28.59
CA THR A 47 6.19 -15.32 29.76
C THR A 47 6.83 -14.21 30.59
N ASP A 48 6.06 -13.18 30.92
CA ASP A 48 6.60 -12.10 31.73
C ASP A 48 5.60 -11.72 32.81
N ALA A 49 6.02 -11.88 34.07
CA ALA A 49 5.27 -11.52 35.27
C ALA A 49 5.05 -9.99 35.41
N SER A 50 5.34 -9.22 34.36
CA SER A 50 5.34 -7.77 34.29
C SER A 50 4.14 -7.18 33.52
N CYS A 51 3.30 -8.01 32.89
CA CYS A 51 2.11 -7.51 32.19
C CYS A 51 0.99 -7.15 33.19
N LEU A 52 0.90 -5.86 33.54
CA LEU A 52 -0.12 -5.33 34.46
C LEU A 52 -1.55 -5.41 33.89
N ALA A 53 -1.71 -5.23 32.57
CA ALA A 53 -3.00 -5.32 31.90
C ALA A 53 -2.86 -5.71 30.43
N VAL A 54 -3.62 -6.72 30.00
CA VAL A 54 -3.75 -7.12 28.60
C VAL A 54 -4.75 -6.20 27.89
N SER A 55 -4.39 -5.77 26.68
CA SER A 55 -5.24 -4.98 25.79
C SER A 55 -5.19 -5.53 24.37
N TRP A 56 -6.11 -5.12 23.51
CA TRP A 56 -6.17 -5.57 22.12
C TRP A 56 -5.71 -4.47 21.18
N GLU A 57 -4.79 -4.81 20.28
CA GLU A 57 -4.41 -3.96 19.15
C GLU A 57 -5.12 -4.45 17.89
N LEU A 58 -5.90 -3.56 17.28
CA LEU A 58 -6.52 -3.74 15.97
C LEU A 58 -5.74 -2.93 14.95
N ARG A 59 -5.06 -3.59 14.02
CA ARG A 59 -4.38 -2.96 12.88
C ARG A 59 -5.14 -3.24 11.60
N GLN A 60 -5.66 -2.20 10.98
CA GLN A 60 -6.30 -2.27 9.67
C GLN A 60 -5.37 -1.66 8.62
N THR A 61 -5.21 -2.33 7.48
CA THR A 61 -4.41 -1.85 6.35
C THR A 61 -5.26 -1.95 5.10
N LEU A 62 -5.30 -0.87 4.33
CA LEU A 62 -5.98 -0.82 3.04
C LEU A 62 -4.97 -0.34 1.99
N THR A 63 -4.82 -1.12 0.93
CA THR A 63 -4.06 -0.75 -0.27
C THR A 63 -5.04 -0.58 -1.41
N VAL A 64 -4.93 0.50 -2.18
CA VAL A 64 -5.82 0.82 -3.30
C VAL A 64 -5.00 1.33 -4.46
N VAL A 65 -5.30 0.88 -5.67
CA VAL A 65 -4.70 1.35 -6.92
C VAL A 65 -5.78 1.93 -7.79
N PHE A 66 -5.62 3.20 -8.15
CA PHE A 66 -6.50 3.88 -9.07
C PHE A 66 -5.78 4.12 -10.39
N ASP A 67 -6.39 3.72 -11.50
CA ASP A 67 -5.93 4.10 -12.84
C ASP A 67 -6.59 5.41 -13.29
N PHE A 68 -5.95 6.53 -12.93
CA PHE A 68 -6.38 7.84 -13.43
C PHE A 68 -5.80 8.20 -14.79
N PHE A 69 -4.78 7.50 -15.27
CA PHE A 69 -4.15 7.84 -16.55
C PHE A 69 -5.08 7.49 -17.71
N SER A 70 -5.65 6.28 -17.69
CA SER A 70 -6.61 5.82 -18.70
C SER A 70 -7.91 6.62 -18.65
N SER A 71 -8.43 6.93 -17.45
CA SER A 71 -9.67 7.71 -17.31
C SER A 71 -9.48 9.23 -17.49
N GLY A 72 -8.27 9.74 -17.24
CA GLY A 72 -7.96 11.16 -17.10
C GLY A 72 -7.37 11.80 -18.35
N GLN A 73 -7.60 11.20 -19.53
CA GLN A 73 -7.11 11.71 -20.82
C GLN A 73 -5.58 11.92 -20.83
N GLY A 74 -4.82 11.00 -20.24
CA GLY A 74 -3.36 11.05 -20.20
C GLY A 74 -2.75 12.00 -19.17
N LYS A 75 -3.55 12.62 -18.29
CA LYS A 75 -3.03 13.43 -17.17
C LYS A 75 -2.78 12.56 -15.94
N LYS A 76 -1.63 12.76 -15.29
CA LYS A 76 -1.21 12.08 -14.05
C LYS A 76 -1.67 12.81 -12.78
N ASP A 77 -2.59 13.77 -12.92
CA ASP A 77 -3.09 14.59 -11.82
C ASP A 77 -4.07 13.81 -10.95
N TRP A 78 -3.92 13.91 -9.64
CA TRP A 78 -4.86 13.33 -8.69
C TRP A 78 -5.15 14.23 -7.51
N SER A 79 -6.26 13.96 -6.84
CA SER A 79 -6.58 14.56 -5.55
C SER A 79 -7.34 13.57 -4.68
N LEU A 80 -7.35 13.78 -3.37
CA LEU A 80 -8.13 12.95 -2.44
C LEU A 80 -9.60 12.90 -2.86
N PHE A 81 -10.16 14.03 -3.30
CA PHE A 81 -11.53 14.06 -3.80
C PHE A 81 -11.72 13.22 -5.07
N LYS A 82 -10.80 13.27 -6.04
CA LYS A 82 -10.90 12.42 -7.24
C LYS A 82 -10.76 10.94 -6.91
N MET A 83 -9.89 10.58 -5.96
CA MET A 83 -9.65 9.21 -5.50
C MET A 83 -10.80 8.63 -4.69
N PHE A 84 -11.25 9.35 -3.67
CA PHE A 84 -12.13 8.81 -2.63
C PHE A 84 -13.52 9.46 -2.64
N SER A 85 -13.78 10.45 -3.49
CA SER A 85 -14.98 11.31 -3.45
C SER A 85 -15.25 11.92 -2.08
N ARG A 86 -14.18 12.10 -1.32
CA ARG A 86 -14.16 12.65 0.03
C ARG A 86 -12.92 13.49 0.18
N THR A 87 -13.05 14.58 0.92
CA THR A 87 -11.95 15.35 1.46
C THR A 87 -11.89 15.08 2.95
N LEU A 88 -10.74 15.35 3.58
CA LEU A 88 -10.61 15.23 5.02
C LEU A 88 -11.19 16.51 5.63
N THR A 89 -12.22 16.43 6.45
CA THR A 89 -12.88 17.62 7.03
C THR A 89 -12.45 17.87 8.46
N ASP A 90 -12.29 16.80 9.24
CA ASP A 90 -12.10 16.89 10.68
C ASP A 90 -11.03 15.92 11.17
N MET A 91 -10.35 16.30 12.25
CA MET A 91 -9.42 15.42 12.95
C MET A 91 -10.17 14.36 13.77
N CYS A 92 -9.55 13.20 13.97
CA CYS A 92 -10.07 12.22 14.92
C CYS A 92 -9.56 12.57 16.33
N PRO A 93 -10.43 13.00 17.28
CA PRO A 93 -9.98 13.43 18.61
C PRO A 93 -9.37 12.31 19.47
N LEU A 94 -9.62 11.05 19.11
CA LEU A 94 -9.05 9.88 19.78
C LEU A 94 -7.67 9.48 19.23
N ALA A 95 -7.22 10.10 18.13
CA ALA A 95 -5.97 9.73 17.50
C ALA A 95 -4.78 10.40 18.20
N SER A 96 -3.79 9.60 18.62
CA SER A 96 -2.49 10.11 19.09
C SER A 96 -1.61 10.63 17.95
N GLN A 97 -1.81 10.12 16.74
CA GLN A 97 -1.11 10.53 15.52
C GLN A 97 -2.03 10.34 14.31
N SER A 98 -2.00 11.30 13.37
CA SER A 98 -2.73 11.17 12.11
C SER A 98 -2.04 11.98 11.01
N LYS A 99 -1.27 11.31 10.14
CA LYS A 99 -0.47 11.97 9.09
C LYS A 99 -0.77 11.42 7.71
N VAL A 100 -0.77 12.29 6.70
CA VAL A 100 -0.80 11.92 5.28
C VAL A 100 0.59 12.14 4.70
N TYR A 101 1.13 11.12 4.05
CA TYR A 101 2.41 11.17 3.35
C TYR A 101 2.16 11.09 1.85
N VAL A 102 2.72 12.04 1.11
CA VAL A 102 2.65 12.08 -0.36
C VAL A 102 4.05 12.02 -0.92
N ASP A 103 4.34 11.04 -1.76
CA ASP A 103 5.64 10.92 -2.44
C ASP A 103 5.79 12.06 -3.46
N ILE A 104 6.81 12.88 -3.25
CA ILE A 104 7.18 14.02 -4.11
C ILE A 104 8.62 13.88 -4.61
N SER A 105 9.14 12.65 -4.62
CA SER A 105 10.52 12.37 -5.00
C SER A 105 10.77 12.82 -6.45
N PRO A 106 11.84 13.60 -6.71
CA PRO A 106 12.17 14.01 -8.07
C PRO A 106 12.52 12.78 -8.91
N LYS A 107 11.76 12.52 -9.98
CA LYS A 107 12.25 11.68 -11.08
C LYS A 107 13.00 12.60 -12.05
N ASN A 108 14.30 12.39 -12.24
CA ASN A 108 15.17 13.19 -13.12
C ASN A 108 15.21 14.70 -12.81
N LYS A 109 15.59 15.53 -13.80
CA LYS A 109 15.64 17.01 -13.72
C LYS A 109 14.26 17.68 -13.57
N GLU A 110 13.18 16.92 -13.30
CA GLU A 110 11.79 17.38 -13.33
C GLU A 110 11.22 17.76 -11.96
N LYS A 111 12.08 18.20 -11.03
CA LYS A 111 11.66 18.73 -9.71
C LYS A 111 10.67 19.92 -9.86
N GLU A 112 10.68 20.58 -11.02
CA GLU A 112 9.88 21.77 -11.32
C GLU A 112 8.50 21.49 -11.95
N LEU A 113 8.22 20.24 -12.34
CA LEU A 113 6.97 19.87 -13.03
C LEU A 113 5.86 19.39 -12.09
N LEU A 114 6.18 19.09 -10.83
CA LEU A 114 5.24 18.55 -9.85
C LEU A 114 4.83 19.63 -8.86
N GLU A 115 3.53 19.87 -8.75
CA GLU A 115 2.95 20.83 -7.81
C GLU A 115 2.02 20.11 -6.85
N VAL A 116 2.25 20.29 -5.54
CA VAL A 116 1.42 19.73 -4.49
C VAL A 116 0.63 20.87 -3.85
N SER A 117 -0.67 20.70 -3.72
CA SER A 117 -1.56 21.69 -3.11
C SER A 117 -2.48 21.04 -2.07
N PRO A 118 -2.68 21.64 -0.88
CA PRO A 118 -2.00 22.82 -0.36
C PRO A 118 -0.51 22.56 -0.04
N PRO A 119 0.30 23.60 0.22
CA PRO A 119 1.69 23.43 0.63
C PRO A 119 1.82 22.48 1.84
N PRO A 120 2.82 21.59 1.87
CA PRO A 120 2.97 20.63 2.95
C PRO A 120 3.36 21.31 4.27
N THR A 121 2.91 20.74 5.39
CA THR A 121 3.28 21.20 6.74
C THR A 121 4.76 20.97 7.02
N SER A 122 5.30 19.86 6.50
CA SER A 122 6.70 19.49 6.62
C SER A 122 7.10 18.52 5.52
N VAL A 123 8.40 18.29 5.36
CA VAL A 123 8.95 17.31 4.42
C VAL A 123 9.71 16.24 5.21
N HIS A 124 9.55 14.98 4.81
CA HIS A 124 10.23 13.83 5.41
C HIS A 124 11.02 13.05 4.35
N GLU A 125 12.31 12.83 4.60
CA GLU A 125 13.15 11.98 3.75
C GLU A 125 13.32 10.59 4.38
N ALA A 126 13.17 9.55 3.56
CA ALA A 126 13.38 8.17 3.96
C ALA A 126 14.01 7.36 2.83
N VAL A 127 14.74 6.30 3.17
CA VAL A 127 15.26 5.34 2.19
C VAL A 127 14.28 4.17 2.08
N VAL A 128 13.65 4.03 0.92
CA VAL A 128 12.69 2.96 0.64
C VAL A 128 13.24 2.11 -0.49
N GLN A 129 13.44 0.81 -0.22
CA GLN A 129 13.99 -0.14 -1.19
C GLN A 129 15.35 0.29 -1.80
N GLY A 130 16.17 1.01 -1.02
CA GLY A 130 17.48 1.49 -1.45
C GLY A 130 17.47 2.83 -2.20
N GLU A 131 16.29 3.38 -2.51
CA GLU A 131 16.15 4.70 -3.11
C GLU A 131 15.81 5.75 -2.05
N ARG A 132 16.40 6.94 -2.18
CA ARG A 132 16.00 8.10 -1.36
C ARG A 132 14.65 8.62 -1.85
N LYS A 133 13.67 8.62 -0.97
CA LYS A 133 12.33 9.17 -1.19
C LYS A 133 12.12 10.42 -0.35
N THR A 134 11.42 11.39 -0.93
CA THR A 134 11.03 12.64 -0.28
C THR A 134 9.50 12.67 -0.21
N TYR A 135 8.96 12.81 1.00
CA TYR A 135 7.52 12.83 1.26
C TYR A 135 7.08 14.20 1.76
N ALA A 136 6.04 14.77 1.12
CA ALA A 136 5.24 15.84 1.68
C ALA A 136 4.36 15.30 2.81
N VAL A 137 4.39 15.94 3.98
CA VAL A 137 3.68 15.47 5.18
C VAL A 137 2.62 16.49 5.61
N TYR A 138 1.40 15.99 5.80
CA TYR A 138 0.28 16.75 6.37
C TYR A 138 -0.13 16.12 7.70
N ASP A 139 0.01 16.85 8.79
CA ASP A 139 -0.40 16.40 10.11
C ASP A 139 -1.83 16.85 10.43
N LEU A 140 -2.79 15.91 10.41
CA LEU A 140 -4.20 16.23 10.62
C LEU A 140 -4.52 16.65 12.05
N LEU A 141 -3.58 16.52 13.00
CA LEU A 141 -3.76 17.06 14.34
C LEU A 141 -3.36 18.54 14.41
N SER A 142 -2.70 19.08 13.38
CA SER A 142 -2.32 20.49 13.35
C SER A 142 -3.54 21.39 13.06
N PRO A 143 -3.86 22.36 13.93
CA PRO A 143 -5.05 23.21 13.76
C PRO A 143 -5.01 24.07 12.48
N SER A 144 -3.82 24.41 12.01
CA SER A 144 -3.61 25.28 10.84
C SER A 144 -4.13 24.69 9.53
N LEU A 145 -4.23 23.36 9.40
CA LEU A 145 -4.69 22.73 8.16
C LEU A 145 -6.19 22.92 7.90
N PHE A 146 -7.02 22.98 8.95
CA PHE A 146 -8.47 23.07 8.80
C PHE A 146 -9.01 24.50 8.97
N ASN A 147 -8.22 25.39 9.57
CA ASN A 147 -8.62 26.78 9.80
C ASN A 147 -8.90 27.58 8.51
N THR A 148 -8.17 27.32 7.42
CA THR A 148 -8.30 28.10 6.18
C THR A 148 -9.40 27.58 5.25
N SER A 149 -9.50 26.26 5.06
CA SER A 149 -10.34 25.67 4.00
C SER A 149 -11.47 24.77 4.51
N ARG A 150 -11.59 24.56 5.84
CA ARG A 150 -12.52 23.61 6.50
C ARG A 150 -12.45 22.15 5.99
N SER A 151 -11.59 21.88 5.01
CA SER A 151 -11.33 20.56 4.47
C SER A 151 -9.97 20.54 3.77
N LEU A 152 -9.25 19.45 3.95
CA LEU A 152 -7.99 19.14 3.31
C LEU A 152 -8.25 18.21 2.12
N ASN A 153 -8.02 18.74 0.92
CA ASN A 153 -8.02 17.99 -0.32
C ASN A 153 -6.61 18.05 -0.91
N VAL A 154 -5.75 17.10 -0.53
CA VAL A 154 -4.40 17.04 -1.10
C VAL A 154 -4.50 16.73 -2.59
N GLN A 155 -3.80 17.52 -3.39
CA GLN A 155 -3.77 17.43 -4.85
C GLN A 155 -2.33 17.37 -5.32
N LEU A 156 -2.08 16.53 -6.31
CA LEU A 156 -0.84 16.46 -7.05
C LEU A 156 -1.14 16.81 -8.50
N LYS A 157 -0.54 17.89 -9.00
CA LYS A 157 -0.71 18.36 -10.38
C LYS A 157 0.62 18.35 -11.11
N TRP A 158 0.57 17.95 -12.37
CA TRP A 158 1.69 17.97 -13.29
C TRP A 158 1.54 19.17 -14.22
N LYS A 159 2.57 20.03 -14.26
CA LYS A 159 2.56 21.23 -15.11
C LYS A 159 2.55 20.91 -16.61
N ARG A 160 3.04 19.72 -16.99
CA ARG A 160 3.04 19.25 -18.38
C ARG A 160 2.56 17.80 -18.44
N PRO A 161 1.79 17.42 -19.47
CA PRO A 161 1.52 16.01 -19.73
C PRO A 161 2.86 15.33 -19.97
N GLN A 162 3.22 14.40 -19.08
CA GLN A 162 4.43 13.62 -19.22
C GLN A 162 4.12 12.49 -20.18
N ASP A 163 4.97 12.30 -21.20
CA ASP A 163 5.00 11.06 -21.96
C ASP A 163 5.09 9.89 -20.97
N SER A 164 4.60 8.71 -21.37
CA SER A 164 4.63 7.52 -20.53
C SER A 164 6.09 7.12 -20.25
N SER A 165 6.72 7.77 -19.28
CA SER A 165 7.95 7.29 -18.67
C SER A 165 7.69 5.85 -18.27
N GLU A 166 8.53 4.94 -18.76
CA GLU A 166 8.52 3.56 -18.29
C GLU A 166 8.53 3.59 -16.76
N MET A 167 7.53 2.94 -16.16
CA MET A 167 7.54 2.76 -14.73
C MET A 167 8.71 1.83 -14.41
N PRO A 168 9.59 2.19 -13.45
CA PRO A 168 10.67 1.31 -13.06
C PRO A 168 10.07 -0.02 -12.59
N ILE A 169 10.64 -1.11 -13.07
CA ILE A 169 10.22 -2.46 -12.70
C ILE A 169 10.44 -2.62 -11.18
N PRO A 170 9.43 -3.01 -10.40
CA PRO A 170 9.58 -3.20 -8.97
C PRO A 170 10.64 -4.25 -8.64
N THR A 171 11.33 -4.05 -7.51
CA THR A 171 12.38 -4.97 -7.03
C THR A 171 11.90 -6.41 -6.87
N LEU A 172 10.65 -6.57 -6.42
CA LEU A 172 9.97 -7.86 -6.37
C LEU A 172 8.67 -7.70 -7.14
N HIS A 173 8.49 -8.48 -8.20
CA HIS A 173 7.28 -8.48 -8.99
C HIS A 173 6.91 -9.90 -9.39
N ALA A 174 5.63 -10.11 -9.69
CA ALA A 174 5.12 -11.40 -10.12
C ALA A 174 4.20 -11.23 -11.32
N GLN A 175 4.17 -12.23 -12.18
CA GLN A 175 3.27 -12.32 -13.32
C GLN A 175 2.54 -13.65 -13.24
N ARG A 176 1.25 -13.64 -13.58
CA ARG A 176 0.44 -14.84 -13.68
C ARG A 176 -0.27 -14.86 -15.02
N TYR A 177 -0.28 -16.00 -15.67
CA TYR A 177 -1.03 -16.22 -16.89
C TYR A 177 -1.51 -17.66 -16.97
N VAL A 178 -2.53 -17.87 -17.81
CA VAL A 178 -3.03 -19.20 -18.15
C VAL A 178 -2.39 -19.60 -19.48
N GLY A 179 -1.84 -20.80 -19.52
CA GLY A 179 -1.27 -21.43 -20.71
C GLY A 179 -1.99 -22.72 -21.06
N GLY A 180 -1.57 -23.35 -22.16
CA GLY A 180 -2.11 -24.64 -22.62
C GLY A 180 -3.45 -24.55 -23.35
N TYR A 181 -3.99 -25.69 -23.76
CA TYR A 181 -5.19 -25.77 -24.60
C TYR A 181 -6.22 -26.78 -24.05
N GLY A 182 -7.48 -26.37 -24.00
CA GLY A 182 -8.58 -27.22 -23.54
C GLY A 182 -8.50 -27.57 -22.05
N LEU A 183 -9.32 -28.55 -21.64
CA LEU A 183 -9.46 -28.92 -20.22
C LEU A 183 -8.37 -29.85 -19.69
N GLN A 184 -7.56 -30.46 -20.58
CA GLN A 184 -6.58 -31.49 -20.19
C GLN A 184 -5.14 -30.97 -20.08
N THR A 185 -4.77 -29.95 -20.87
CA THR A 185 -3.40 -29.39 -20.88
C THR A 185 -3.35 -27.94 -20.42
N GLY A 186 -4.43 -27.43 -19.83
CA GLY A 186 -4.47 -26.10 -19.25
C GLY A 186 -3.50 -25.97 -18.07
N GLU A 187 -2.70 -24.92 -18.09
CA GLU A 187 -1.66 -24.64 -17.10
C GLU A 187 -1.88 -23.26 -16.49
N ILE A 188 -1.56 -23.12 -15.21
CA ILE A 188 -1.49 -21.82 -14.54
C ILE A 188 -0.02 -21.57 -14.23
N CYS A 189 0.56 -20.55 -14.87
CA CYS A 189 1.96 -20.20 -14.72
C CYS A 189 2.07 -18.95 -13.85
N THR A 190 2.75 -19.06 -12.71
CA THR A 190 3.08 -17.95 -11.83
C THR A 190 4.59 -17.76 -11.78
N LEU A 191 5.05 -16.62 -12.27
CA LEU A 191 6.45 -16.23 -12.35
C LEU A 191 6.72 -15.18 -11.26
N ILE A 192 7.76 -15.39 -10.46
CA ILE A 192 8.19 -14.44 -9.42
C ILE A 192 9.63 -14.02 -9.71
N TYR A 193 9.85 -12.72 -9.75
CA TYR A 193 11.13 -12.12 -10.09
C TYR A 193 11.63 -11.27 -8.92
N ASN A 194 12.87 -11.53 -8.51
CA ASN A 194 13.62 -10.69 -7.60
C ASN A 194 14.75 -10.00 -8.38
N THR A 195 14.60 -8.70 -8.64
CA THR A 195 15.58 -7.87 -9.36
C THR A 195 16.53 -7.13 -8.41
N HIS A 196 16.49 -7.41 -7.10
CA HIS A 196 17.43 -6.80 -6.16
C HIS A 196 18.86 -7.32 -6.40
N PRO A 197 19.88 -6.44 -6.47
CA PRO A 197 21.23 -6.84 -6.85
C PRO A 197 21.90 -7.80 -5.84
N TYR A 198 21.65 -7.63 -4.54
CA TYR A 198 22.38 -8.36 -3.49
C TYR A 198 21.52 -9.07 -2.43
N ARG A 199 20.19 -8.96 -2.47
CA ARG A 199 19.31 -9.37 -1.37
C ARG A 199 18.32 -10.42 -1.83
N ALA A 200 18.27 -11.54 -1.12
CA ALA A 200 17.20 -12.51 -1.25
C ALA A 200 16.02 -12.09 -0.35
N PHE A 201 14.79 -12.24 -0.86
CA PHE A 201 13.57 -12.03 -0.07
C PHE A 201 12.93 -13.38 0.25
N PRO A 202 12.61 -13.66 1.53
CA PRO A 202 11.74 -14.77 1.86
C PRO A 202 10.32 -14.46 1.37
N VAL A 203 9.76 -15.33 0.55
CA VAL A 203 8.42 -15.15 -0.04
C VAL A 203 7.57 -16.37 0.28
N ILE A 204 6.32 -16.13 0.67
CA ILE A 204 5.28 -17.15 0.76
C ILE A 204 4.33 -16.89 -0.41
N LEU A 205 4.21 -17.87 -1.31
CA LEU A 205 3.26 -17.83 -2.43
C LEU A 205 1.96 -18.49 -1.99
N LEU A 206 0.86 -17.74 -2.09
CA LEU A 206 -0.49 -18.25 -1.94
C LEU A 206 -1.24 -18.09 -3.27
N GLU A 207 -1.63 -19.21 -3.87
CA GLU A 207 -2.41 -19.23 -5.11
C GLU A 207 -3.90 -19.33 -4.81
N THR A 208 -4.66 -18.34 -5.28
CA THR A 208 -6.13 -18.39 -5.27
C THR A 208 -6.62 -18.86 -6.64
N VAL A 209 -7.37 -19.96 -6.61
CA VAL A 209 -7.80 -20.66 -7.82
C VAL A 209 -9.32 -20.67 -7.85
N PRO A 210 -9.94 -20.28 -8.99
CA PRO A 210 -11.38 -20.35 -9.13
C PRO A 210 -11.93 -21.74 -8.78
N TRP A 211 -13.05 -21.77 -8.07
CA TRP A 211 -13.64 -23.00 -7.54
C TRP A 211 -13.96 -24.07 -8.59
N TYR A 212 -14.17 -23.66 -9.85
CA TYR A 212 -14.48 -24.54 -10.96
C TYR A 212 -13.23 -25.15 -11.64
N LEU A 213 -12.02 -24.69 -11.29
CA LEU A 213 -10.78 -25.28 -11.80
C LEU A 213 -10.31 -26.39 -10.86
N ARG A 214 -10.07 -27.56 -11.42
CA ARG A 214 -9.48 -28.70 -10.70
C ARG A 214 -7.98 -28.71 -10.91
N LEU A 215 -7.22 -28.44 -9.85
CA LEU A 215 -5.77 -28.57 -9.88
C LEU A 215 -5.33 -29.94 -9.36
N TYR A 216 -4.32 -30.48 -10.01
CA TYR A 216 -3.68 -31.71 -9.61
C TYR A 216 -2.33 -31.39 -8.97
N VAL A 217 -2.20 -31.58 -7.66
CA VAL A 217 -0.95 -31.25 -6.95
C VAL A 217 0.24 -32.04 -7.50
N HIS A 218 0.01 -33.26 -8.02
CA HIS A 218 1.06 -34.07 -8.64
C HIS A 218 1.61 -33.49 -9.95
N THR A 219 0.96 -32.49 -10.54
CA THR A 219 1.44 -31.78 -11.73
C THR A 219 2.13 -30.46 -11.38
N LEU A 220 2.33 -30.16 -10.09
CA LEU A 220 3.04 -28.96 -9.64
C LEU A 220 4.52 -29.07 -9.99
N THR A 221 5.00 -28.13 -10.80
CA THR A 221 6.43 -27.97 -11.13
C THR A 221 6.93 -26.65 -10.55
N ILE A 222 8.09 -26.70 -9.88
CA ILE A 222 8.71 -25.51 -9.28
C ILE A 222 10.09 -25.33 -9.91
N ILE A 223 10.25 -24.29 -10.73
CA ILE A 223 11.51 -24.00 -11.41
C ILE A 223 12.16 -22.77 -10.77
N THR A 224 13.33 -22.96 -10.16
CA THR A 224 14.13 -21.86 -9.59
C THR A 224 15.42 -21.72 -10.39
N LYS A 225 15.63 -20.55 -11.03
CA LYS A 225 16.83 -20.27 -11.84
C LYS A 225 17.14 -21.39 -12.86
N GLY A 226 16.10 -21.93 -13.50
CA GLY A 226 16.21 -23.01 -14.48
C GLY A 226 16.37 -24.42 -13.91
N LYS A 227 16.37 -24.59 -12.59
CA LYS A 227 16.44 -25.91 -11.93
C LYS A 227 15.08 -26.29 -11.36
N GLU A 228 14.63 -27.50 -11.66
CA GLU A 228 13.41 -28.07 -11.09
C GLU A 228 13.62 -28.46 -9.62
N ASN A 229 12.66 -28.11 -8.77
CA ASN A 229 12.66 -28.41 -7.35
C ASN A 229 11.43 -29.27 -7.05
N LYS A 230 11.63 -30.35 -6.32
CA LYS A 230 10.51 -31.16 -5.84
C LYS A 230 9.89 -30.47 -4.62
N PRO A 231 8.56 -30.34 -4.54
CA PRO A 231 7.90 -29.93 -3.31
C PRO A 231 8.27 -30.91 -2.20
N SER A 232 8.51 -30.38 -0.99
CA SER A 232 8.83 -31.16 0.21
C SER A 232 7.58 -31.76 0.83
#